data_AF-A0A1F7CLN9-F1
#
_entry.id   AF-A0A1F7CLN9-F1
#
_cell.length_a   1.000
_cell.length_b   1.000
_cell.length_c   1.000
_cell.angle_alpha   90.00
_cell.angle_beta   90.00
_cell.angle_gamma   90.00
#
_symmetry.space_group_name_H-M   'P 1'
#
loop_
_entity.id
_entity.type
_entity.pdbx_description
1 polymer ?
#
loop_
_entity_poly.entity_id
_entity_poly.type
_entity_poly.pdbx_seq_one_letter_code
_entity_poly.pdbx_strand_id
1 'polypeptide(L)'
;MPIELTPVQQDLALRLSEHAKDACRLVGLRCQKCEPHHFYLTVYRYYGRVPGMMGEVDRCIDWCMSKGKLMFTAQRFGKWCAKQAKWDREKQITKAEMDKLQSGTIYQQTEYRRRLAPHP
;
A
#
# COMPACT_ATOMS: atom_id res chain seq x y z
N MET A 1 -16.59 11.86 14.66
CA MET A 1 -15.38 12.66 14.95
C MET A 1 -14.86 13.24 13.64
N PRO A 2 -14.66 14.56 13.53
CA PRO A 2 -13.90 15.11 12.41
C PRO A 2 -12.49 14.52 12.44
N ILE A 3 -12.01 14.08 11.29
CA ILE A 3 -10.63 13.57 11.16
C ILE A 3 -9.74 14.80 11.11
N GLU A 4 -8.99 15.03 12.17
CA GLU A 4 -8.00 16.11 12.22
C GLU A 4 -6.69 15.60 11.60
N LEU A 5 -6.40 16.09 10.40
CA LEU A 5 -5.12 15.86 9.74
C LEU A 5 -4.11 16.89 10.20
N THR A 6 -2.86 16.47 10.41
CA THR A 6 -1.75 17.41 10.58
C THR A 6 -1.53 18.20 9.29
N PRO A 7 -0.89 19.38 9.33
CA PRO A 7 -0.61 20.17 8.12
C PRO A 7 0.10 19.37 7.01
N VAL A 8 1.02 18.48 7.40
CA VAL A 8 1.74 17.60 6.47
C VAL A 8 0.81 16.57 5.82
N GLN A 9 -0.14 16.03 6.58
CA GLN A 9 -1.14 15.10 6.05
C GLN A 9 -2.15 15.79 5.13
N GLN A 10 -2.52 17.03 5.43
CA GLN A 10 -3.38 17.84 4.56
C GLN A 10 -2.69 18.11 3.22
N ASP A 11 -1.43 18.54 3.27
CA ASP A 11 -0.59 18.77 2.09
C ASP A 11 -0.39 17.48 1.27
N LEU A 12 -0.21 16.34 1.93
CA LEU A 12 -0.17 15.05 1.24
C LEU A 12 -1.50 14.72 0.55
N ALA A 13 -2.65 14.98 1.19
CA ALA A 13 -3.95 14.73 0.59
C ALA A 13 -4.22 15.63 -0.63
N LEU A 14 -3.76 16.88 -0.60
CA LEU A 14 -3.80 17.80 -1.73
C LEU A 14 -3.00 17.24 -2.90
N ARG A 15 -1.73 16.89 -2.66
CA ARG A 15 -0.84 16.34 -3.68
C ARG A 15 -1.36 15.02 -4.26
N LEU A 16 -1.91 14.13 -3.44
CA LEU A 16 -2.52 12.88 -3.93
C LEU A 16 -3.74 13.14 -4.82
N SER A 17 -4.53 14.15 -4.51
CA SER A 17 -5.69 14.56 -5.33
C SER A 17 -5.24 15.05 -6.71
N GLU A 18 -4.27 15.96 -6.76
CA GLU A 18 -3.71 16.50 -8.00
C GLU A 18 -3.08 15.38 -8.84
N HIS A 19 -2.18 14.61 -8.22
CA HIS A 19 -1.50 13.49 -8.87
C HIS A 19 -2.48 12.46 -9.43
N ALA A 20 -3.52 12.08 -8.68
CA ALA A 20 -4.52 11.14 -9.16
C ALA A 20 -5.30 11.67 -10.36
N LYS A 21 -5.67 12.97 -10.36
CA LYS A 21 -6.38 13.60 -11.48
C LYS A 21 -5.52 13.60 -12.74
N ASP A 22 -4.24 13.96 -12.61
CA ASP A 22 -3.31 14.01 -13.73
C ASP A 22 -2.98 12.62 -14.26
N ALA A 23 -2.65 11.66 -13.38
CA ALA A 23 -2.39 10.28 -13.78
C ALA A 23 -3.60 9.64 -14.47
N CYS A 24 -4.82 9.86 -13.96
CA CYS A 24 -6.03 9.38 -14.63
C CYS A 24 -6.22 9.99 -16.02
N ARG A 25 -5.96 11.29 -16.17
CA ARG A 25 -6.05 11.99 -17.45
C ARG A 25 -5.07 11.41 -18.48
N LEU A 26 -3.84 11.13 -18.05
CA LEU A 26 -2.79 10.57 -18.91
C LEU A 26 -3.15 9.20 -19.49
N VAL A 27 -3.78 8.34 -18.69
CA VAL A 27 -4.12 6.97 -19.10
C VAL A 27 -5.56 6.82 -19.62
N GLY A 28 -6.30 7.92 -19.76
CA GLY A 28 -7.69 7.91 -20.25
C GLY A 28 -8.72 7.34 -19.26
N LEU A 29 -8.41 7.31 -17.96
CA LEU A 29 -9.35 6.91 -16.91
C LEU A 29 -10.18 8.08 -16.41
N ARG A 30 -11.44 7.82 -16.05
CA ARG A 30 -12.25 8.81 -15.34
C ARG A 30 -11.83 8.87 -13.87
N CYS A 31 -11.40 10.04 -13.39
CA CYS A 31 -11.19 10.28 -11.97
C CYS A 31 -12.50 10.69 -11.30
N GLN A 32 -13.00 9.90 -10.35
CA GLN A 32 -14.19 10.25 -9.56
C GLN A 32 -13.87 10.32 -8.07
N LYS A 33 -14.49 11.28 -7.38
CA LYS A 33 -14.25 11.51 -5.94
C LYS A 33 -12.75 11.63 -5.64
N CYS A 34 -12.07 12.42 -6.48
CA CYS A 34 -10.63 12.66 -6.41
C CYS A 34 -10.29 14.00 -5.75
N GLU A 35 -11.25 14.65 -5.07
CA GLU A 35 -10.96 15.86 -4.30
C GLU A 35 -10.15 15.53 -3.03
N PRO A 36 -9.34 16.47 -2.51
CA PRO A 36 -8.42 16.22 -1.40
C PRO A 36 -9.09 15.55 -0.19
N HIS A 37 -10.28 16.01 0.20
CA HIS A 37 -11.03 15.48 1.34
C HIS A 37 -11.39 14.00 1.22
N HIS A 38 -11.52 13.46 -0.01
CA HIS A 38 -11.76 12.03 -0.21
C HIS A 38 -10.54 11.16 0.12
N PHE A 39 -9.35 11.75 0.15
CA PHE A 39 -8.12 11.07 0.56
C PHE A 39 -7.86 11.17 2.07
N TYR A 40 -8.56 12.03 2.81
CA TYR A 40 -8.25 12.32 4.21
C TYR A 40 -8.24 11.06 5.09
N LEU A 41 -9.25 10.20 4.95
CA LEU A 41 -9.31 8.96 5.71
C LEU A 41 -8.15 8.01 5.35
N THR A 42 -7.79 7.95 4.07
CA THR A 42 -6.69 7.12 3.58
C THR A 42 -5.35 7.64 4.11
N VAL A 43 -5.11 8.95 4.01
CA VAL A 43 -3.91 9.58 4.55
C VAL A 43 -3.83 9.38 6.06
N TYR A 44 -4.87 9.73 6.81
CA TYR A 44 -4.89 9.57 8.27
C TYR A 44 -4.52 8.14 8.72
N ARG A 45 -5.05 7.12 8.02
CA ARG A 45 -4.83 5.71 8.39
C ARG A 45 -3.48 5.14 7.96
N TYR A 46 -2.94 5.60 6.84
CA TYR A 46 -1.80 4.96 6.20
C TYR A 46 -0.57 5.85 6.10
N TYR A 47 -0.65 7.10 6.56
CA TYR A 47 0.51 7.97 6.71
C TYR A 47 1.59 7.27 7.57
N GLY A 48 2.81 7.19 7.03
CA GLY A 48 3.94 6.47 7.66
C GLY A 48 3.88 4.94 7.57
N ARG A 49 2.73 4.34 7.22
CA ARG A 49 2.60 2.88 7.01
C ARG A 49 2.80 2.47 5.56
N VAL A 50 2.41 3.34 4.64
CA VAL A 50 2.60 3.17 3.20
C VAL A 50 3.54 4.28 2.72
N PRO A 51 4.86 4.02 2.63
CA PRO A 51 5.80 5.00 2.12
C PRO A 51 5.55 5.24 0.62
N GLY A 52 5.71 6.49 0.17
CA GLY A 52 5.57 6.82 -1.26
C GLY A 52 4.15 6.69 -1.81
N MET A 53 3.14 7.19 -1.10
CA MET A 53 1.72 7.06 -1.48
C MET A 53 1.41 7.56 -2.91
N MET A 54 2.15 8.53 -3.45
CA MET A 54 1.99 8.96 -4.86
C MET A 54 2.31 7.82 -5.84
N GLY A 55 3.42 7.10 -5.66
CA GLY A 55 3.74 5.93 -6.48
C GLY A 55 2.74 4.78 -6.30
N GLU A 56 2.11 4.68 -5.12
CA GLU A 56 1.00 3.73 -4.93
C GLU A 56 -0.28 4.14 -5.64
N VAL A 57 -0.50 5.44 -5.89
CA VAL A 57 -1.61 5.89 -6.75
C VAL A 57 -1.39 5.37 -8.17
N ASP A 58 -0.18 5.51 -8.70
CA ASP A 58 0.17 5.01 -10.04
C ASP A 58 -0.04 3.50 -10.14
N ARG A 59 0.48 2.72 -9.18
CA ARG A 59 0.26 1.26 -9.14
C ARG A 59 -1.21 0.89 -9.01
N CYS A 60 -1.99 1.67 -8.26
CA CYS A 60 -3.44 1.46 -8.16
C CYS A 60 -4.15 1.75 -9.49
N ILE A 61 -3.70 2.76 -10.22
CA ILE A 61 -4.19 3.14 -11.55
C ILE A 61 -3.83 2.05 -12.57
N ASP A 62 -2.57 1.59 -12.61
CA ASP A 62 -2.11 0.49 -13.46
C ASP A 62 -2.90 -0.79 -13.18
N TRP A 63 -3.16 -1.07 -11.90
CA TRP A 63 -4.02 -2.18 -11.53
C TRP A 63 -5.45 -1.99 -12.04
N CYS A 64 -6.01 -0.78 -11.97
CA CYS A 64 -7.33 -0.48 -12.53
C CYS A 64 -7.35 -0.73 -14.05
N MET A 65 -6.32 -0.30 -14.77
CA MET A 65 -6.15 -0.55 -16.20
C MET A 65 -6.06 -2.05 -16.51
N SER A 66 -5.22 -2.80 -15.81
CA SER A 66 -5.07 -4.25 -16.00
C SER A 66 -6.36 -5.05 -15.73
N LYS A 67 -7.27 -4.49 -14.93
CA LYS A 67 -8.59 -5.07 -14.61
C LYS A 67 -9.72 -4.53 -15.48
N GLY A 68 -9.40 -3.80 -16.55
CA GLY A 68 -10.37 -3.22 -17.49
C GLY A 68 -11.33 -2.24 -16.81
N LYS A 69 -10.91 -1.58 -15.73
CA LYS A 69 -11.75 -0.58 -15.07
C LYS A 69 -11.66 0.72 -15.87
N LEU A 70 -12.78 1.43 -15.95
CA LEU A 70 -12.88 2.71 -16.65
C LEU A 70 -12.72 3.91 -15.72
N MET A 71 -12.55 3.65 -14.41
CA MET A 71 -12.63 4.68 -13.38
C MET A 71 -11.72 4.38 -12.19
N PHE A 72 -11.05 5.43 -11.74
CA PHE A 72 -10.33 5.49 -10.48
C PHE A 72 -11.14 6.29 -9.45
N THR A 73 -11.04 5.89 -8.18
CA THR A 73 -11.63 6.64 -7.06
C THR A 73 -10.71 6.63 -5.84
N ALA A 74 -10.74 7.68 -5.02
CA ALA A 74 -9.98 7.73 -3.77
C ALA A 74 -10.34 6.57 -2.81
N GLN A 75 -11.58 6.06 -2.86
CA GLN A 75 -11.98 4.88 -2.10
C GLN A 75 -11.27 3.61 -2.56
N ARG A 76 -11.08 3.42 -3.88
CA ARG A 76 -10.31 2.29 -4.42
C ARG A 76 -8.86 2.39 -3.98
N PHE A 77 -8.30 3.58 -4.03
CA PHE A 77 -6.96 3.84 -3.52
C PHE A 77 -6.84 3.54 -2.02
N GLY A 78 -7.85 3.90 -1.21
CA GLY A 78 -7.88 3.51 0.21
C GLY A 78 -7.87 1.99 0.42
N LYS A 79 -8.64 1.25 -0.39
CA LYS A 79 -8.61 -0.24 -0.37
C LYS A 79 -7.28 -0.80 -0.85
N TRP A 80 -6.64 -0.14 -1.81
CA TRP A 80 -5.30 -0.48 -2.28
C TRP A 80 -4.27 -0.33 -1.16
N CYS A 81 -4.23 0.82 -0.49
CA CYS A 81 -3.33 1.06 0.64
C CYS A 81 -3.50 0.04 1.77
N ALA A 82 -4.75 -0.37 2.05
CA ALA A 82 -5.02 -1.42 3.03
C ALA A 82 -4.37 -2.76 2.67
N LYS A 83 -4.41 -3.14 1.38
CA LYS A 83 -3.77 -4.36 0.88
C LYS A 83 -2.25 -4.23 0.87
N GLN A 84 -1.74 -3.09 0.39
CA GLN A 84 -0.31 -2.81 0.34
C GLN A 84 0.32 -2.89 1.74
N ALA A 85 -0.27 -2.24 2.74
CA ALA A 85 0.20 -2.30 4.12
C ALA A 85 0.20 -3.74 4.69
N LYS A 86 -0.78 -4.58 4.30
CA LYS A 86 -0.81 -5.99 4.69
C LYS A 86 0.35 -6.76 4.05
N TRP A 87 0.54 -6.59 2.74
CA TRP A 87 1.62 -7.25 2.00
C TRP A 87 3.02 -6.84 2.48
N ASP A 88 3.23 -5.56 2.78
CA ASP A 88 4.51 -5.07 3.28
C ASP A 88 4.83 -5.66 4.66
N ARG A 89 3.83 -5.82 5.52
CA ARG A 89 3.98 -6.50 6.80
C ARG A 89 4.32 -7.99 6.63
N GLU A 90 3.65 -8.69 5.71
CA GLU A 90 3.93 -10.10 5.40
C GLU A 90 5.37 -10.26 4.87
N LYS A 91 5.81 -9.40 3.94
CA LYS A 91 7.18 -9.40 3.42
C LYS A 91 8.23 -9.17 4.51
N GLN A 92 7.97 -8.27 5.45
CA GLN A 92 8.87 -8.04 6.58
C GLN A 92 8.99 -9.27 7.49
N ILE A 93 7.88 -9.97 7.75
CA ILE A 93 7.88 -11.21 8.52
C ILE A 93 8.69 -12.28 7.80
N THR A 94 8.40 -12.52 6.51
CA THR A 94 9.14 -13.52 5.71
C THR A 94 10.62 -13.18 5.62
N LYS A 95 10.99 -11.91 5.44
CA LYS A 95 12.39 -11.49 5.44
C LYS A 95 13.05 -11.75 6.79
N ALA A 96 12.40 -11.41 7.90
CA ALA A 96 12.93 -11.67 9.24
C ALA A 96 13.07 -13.18 9.54
N GLU A 97 12.17 -14.02 9.02
CA GLU A 97 12.27 -15.48 9.11
C GLU A 97 13.45 -16.02 8.29
N MET A 98 13.64 -15.51 7.06
CA MET A 98 14.77 -15.86 6.20
C MET A 98 16.11 -15.40 6.78
N ASP A 99 16.18 -14.20 7.35
CA ASP A 99 17.40 -13.68 7.99
C ASP A 99 17.77 -14.52 9.22
N LYS A 100 16.80 -14.94 10.05
CA LYS A 100 17.02 -15.88 11.16
C LYS A 100 17.53 -17.25 10.70
N LEU A 101 16.99 -17.74 9.58
CA LEU A 101 17.45 -18.98 8.94
C LEU A 101 18.87 -18.87 8.39
N GLN A 102 19.30 -17.68 7.95
CA GLN A 102 20.65 -17.47 7.41
C GLN A 102 21.69 -17.16 8.51
N SER A 103 21.28 -16.51 9.60
CA SER A 103 22.18 -16.08 10.68
C SER A 103 22.36 -17.10 11.81
N GLY A 104 21.57 -18.19 11.85
CA GLY A 104 21.69 -19.25 12.85
C GLY A 104 22.89 -20.18 12.60
N THR A 105 23.41 -20.83 13.64
CA THR A 105 24.40 -21.91 13.47
C THR A 105 23.81 -23.08 12.68
N ILE A 106 24.62 -23.90 12.02
CA ILE A 106 24.14 -25.06 11.22
C ILE A 106 23.12 -25.89 12.01
N TYR A 107 23.35 -26.10 13.31
CA TYR A 107 22.42 -26.82 14.18
C TYR A 107 21.04 -26.12 14.29
N GLN A 108 21.02 -24.81 14.52
CA GLN A 108 19.78 -24.02 14.59
C GLN A 108 19.03 -23.96 13.25
N GLN A 109 19.76 -23.88 12.13
CA GLN A 109 19.16 -23.93 10.80
C GLN A 109 18.51 -25.29 10.53
N THR A 110 19.17 -26.37 10.95
CA THR A 110 18.67 -27.75 10.78
C THR A 110 17.45 -28.02 11.65
N GLU A 111 17.45 -27.53 12.90
CA GLU A 111 16.31 -27.66 13.82
C GLU A 111 15.09 -26.86 13.35
N TYR A 112 15.30 -25.63 12.85
CA TYR A 112 14.22 -24.80 12.32
C TYR A 112 13.61 -25.39 11.03
N ARG A 113 14.44 -25.92 10.12
CA ARG A 113 13.96 -26.66 8.93
C ARG A 113 13.12 -27.88 9.29
N ARG A 114 13.48 -28.61 10.37
CA ARG A 114 12.67 -29.75 10.85
C ARG A 114 11.31 -29.32 11.39
N ARG A 115 11.21 -28.16 12.03
CA ARG A 115 9.94 -27.62 12.57
C ARG A 115 9.00 -27.08 11.49
N LEU A 116 9.52 -26.71 10.31
CA LEU A 116 8.74 -26.21 9.17
C LEU A 116 8.33 -27.31 8.17
N ALA A 117 8.91 -28.51 8.27
CA ALA A 117 8.49 -29.64 7.46
C ALA A 117 7.09 -30.10 7.92
N PRO A 118 6.09 -30.21 7.04
CA PRO A 118 4.84 -30.90 7.38
C PRO A 118 5.21 -32.34 7.73
N HIS A 119 4.77 -32.82 8.89
CA HIS A 119 4.82 -34.25 9.17
C HIS A 119 4.02 -34.99 8.07
N PRO A 120 4.56 -36.09 7.53
CA PRO A 120 3.85 -36.91 6.54
C PRO A 120 2.54 -37.46 7.10
#